data_AF-A0A2R8C8Q9-F1
#
_entry.id   AF-A0A2R8C8Q9-F1
#
_cell.length_a   1.000
_cell.length_b   1.000
_cell.length_c   1.000
_cell.angle_alpha   90.00
_cell.angle_beta   90.00
_cell.angle_gamma   90.00
#
_symmetry.space_group_name_H-M   'P 1'
#
loop_
_entity.id
_entity.type
_entity.pdbx_description
1 polymer ?
#
loop_
_entity_poly.entity_id
_entity_poly.type
_entity_poly.pdbx_seq_one_letter_code
_entity_poly.pdbx_strand_id
1 'polypeptide(L)'
;MVTKVIDFFYDFGSPNAYLVHKTLPDLAAGFGATVTYQPILLGGVFKATNNQSPMQAFGGVRNKLQYQARETQRFIKRHDLTFHMNPHFPVMTIGVMRGAIFAQGKEWENKYISAIFDAMWVHGQKMDDPSVIHDVLRENDLPAEKIFEATQDQPIKQGLIDATSAAVDRGVFGSPTMFVGDEMFFGKETLPEIEESLTA
;
A
#
# COMPACT_ATOMS: atom_id res chain seq x y z
N MET A 1 4.46 -25.00 15.38
CA MET A 1 3.29 -24.10 15.19
C MET A 1 3.28 -23.68 13.74
N VAL A 2 2.12 -23.66 13.09
CA VAL A 2 2.00 -23.17 11.71
C VAL A 2 2.17 -21.65 11.76
N THR A 3 3.14 -21.13 11.01
CA THR A 3 3.33 -19.67 10.87
C THR A 3 2.10 -19.07 10.21
N LYS A 4 1.42 -18.15 10.88
CA LYS A 4 0.30 -17.40 10.29
C LYS A 4 0.85 -16.39 9.28
N VAL A 5 0.15 -16.23 8.17
CA VAL A 5 0.49 -15.28 7.11
C VAL A 5 -0.61 -14.23 7.02
N ILE A 6 -0.21 -12.96 6.93
CA ILE A 6 -1.09 -11.83 6.69
C ILE A 6 -0.88 -11.38 5.25
N ASP A 7 -1.87 -11.57 4.38
CA ASP A 7 -1.83 -10.98 3.04
C ASP A 7 -2.19 -9.51 3.13
N PHE A 8 -1.29 -8.62 2.73
CA PHE A 8 -1.49 -7.17 2.77
C PHE A 8 -1.61 -6.59 1.36
N PHE A 9 -2.84 -6.28 0.96
CA PHE A 9 -3.18 -5.64 -0.31
C PHE A 9 -3.02 -4.12 -0.22
N TYR A 10 -2.18 -3.57 -1.10
CA TYR A 10 -1.79 -2.16 -1.04
C TYR A 10 -1.62 -1.50 -2.40
N ASP A 11 -1.71 -0.18 -2.38
CA ASP A 11 -1.32 0.72 -3.47
C ASP A 11 -0.56 1.88 -2.80
N PHE A 12 0.59 2.27 -3.35
CA PHE A 12 1.40 3.35 -2.80
C PHE A 12 0.65 4.68 -2.67
N GLY A 13 -0.41 4.86 -3.46
CA GLY A 13 -1.28 6.04 -3.43
C GLY A 13 -2.23 6.09 -2.24
N SER A 14 -2.30 5.05 -1.40
CA SER A 14 -3.11 5.07 -0.18
C SER A 14 -2.30 5.56 1.03
N PRO A 15 -2.67 6.71 1.66
CA PRO A 15 -2.01 7.15 2.88
C PRO A 15 -2.22 6.16 4.02
N ASN A 16 -3.39 5.51 4.10
CA ASN A 16 -3.64 4.50 5.12
C ASN A 16 -2.79 3.24 4.91
N ALA A 17 -2.46 2.89 3.66
CA ALA A 17 -1.58 1.74 3.39
C ALA A 17 -0.15 2.00 3.83
N TYR A 18 0.35 3.24 3.72
CA TYR A 18 1.61 3.63 4.34
C TYR A 18 1.58 3.44 5.86
N LEU A 19 0.51 3.89 6.52
CA LEU A 19 0.38 3.76 7.98
C LEU A 19 0.33 2.29 8.42
N VAL A 20 -0.34 1.42 7.65
CA VAL A 20 -0.31 -0.04 7.85
C VAL A 20 1.08 -0.60 7.57
N HIS A 21 1.75 -0.22 6.49
CA HIS A 21 3.12 -0.67 6.18
C HIS A 21 4.10 -0.37 7.32
N LYS A 22 3.97 0.77 8.00
CA LYS A 22 4.84 1.16 9.11
C LYS A 22 4.52 0.48 10.45
N THR A 23 3.42 -0.28 10.55
CA THR A 23 2.96 -0.85 11.83
C THR A 23 2.75 -2.36 11.78
N LEU A 24 2.24 -2.88 10.66
CA LEU A 24 1.88 -4.28 10.48
C LEU A 24 3.06 -5.27 10.56
N PRO A 25 4.27 -4.98 10.04
CA PRO A 25 5.40 -5.90 10.15
C PRO A 25 5.80 -6.20 11.59
N ASP A 26 5.88 -5.17 12.43
CA ASP A 26 6.25 -5.32 13.85
C ASP A 26 5.14 -6.03 14.62
N LEU A 27 3.87 -5.71 14.32
CA LEU A 27 2.71 -6.44 14.86
C LEU A 27 2.81 -7.92 14.51
N ALA A 28 2.98 -8.27 13.23
CA ALA A 28 3.06 -9.67 12.80
C ALA A 28 4.24 -10.41 13.47
N ALA A 29 5.42 -9.77 13.54
CA ALA A 29 6.60 -10.33 14.17
C ALA A 29 6.39 -10.65 15.66
N GLY A 30 5.63 -9.81 16.38
CA GLY A 30 5.26 -10.04 17.79
C GLY A 30 4.50 -11.35 18.05
N PHE A 31 3.83 -11.89 17.03
CA PHE A 31 3.08 -13.16 17.09
C PHE A 31 3.74 -14.30 16.31
N GLY A 32 4.96 -14.09 15.80
CA GLY A 32 5.63 -15.08 14.93
C GLY A 32 4.90 -15.29 13.59
N ALA A 33 4.13 -14.30 13.14
CA ALA A 33 3.48 -14.27 11.84
C ALA A 33 4.34 -13.53 10.81
N THR A 34 4.03 -13.69 9.53
CA THR A 34 4.70 -12.99 8.41
C THR A 34 3.70 -12.20 7.59
N VAL A 35 4.16 -11.11 6.97
CA VAL A 35 3.34 -10.29 6.05
C VAL A 35 3.75 -10.59 4.61
N THR A 36 2.78 -10.89 3.76
CA THR A 36 2.96 -11.03 2.32
C THR A 36 2.33 -9.84 1.62
N TYR A 37 3.13 -9.09 0.88
CA TYR A 37 2.69 -7.87 0.20
C TYR A 37 2.05 -8.21 -1.15
N GLN A 38 0.84 -7.69 -1.36
CA GLN A 38 0.01 -7.94 -2.54
C GLN A 38 -0.25 -6.60 -3.28
N PRO A 39 0.55 -6.24 -4.28
CA PRO A 39 0.38 -4.98 -5.00
C PRO A 39 -0.91 -4.99 -5.85
N ILE A 40 -1.71 -3.93 -5.71
CA ILE A 40 -2.95 -3.71 -6.46
C ILE A 40 -3.00 -2.29 -7.02
N LEU A 41 -3.75 -2.08 -8.10
CA LEU A 41 -3.99 -0.74 -8.63
C LEU A 41 -5.36 -0.22 -8.19
N LEU A 42 -5.39 0.78 -7.30
CA LEU A 42 -6.63 1.33 -6.73
C LEU A 42 -7.63 1.81 -7.80
N GLY A 43 -7.14 2.42 -8.89
CA GLY A 43 -8.00 2.82 -10.00
C GLY A 43 -8.73 1.65 -10.65
N GLY A 44 -8.07 0.48 -10.73
CA GLY A 44 -8.67 -0.77 -11.22
C GLY A 44 -9.69 -1.32 -10.24
N VAL A 45 -9.36 -1.36 -8.94
CA VAL A 45 -10.27 -1.79 -7.87
C VAL A 45 -11.55 -0.95 -7.85
N PHE A 46 -11.41 0.38 -7.79
CA PHE A 46 -12.56 1.30 -7.76
C PHE A 46 -13.49 1.12 -8.95
N LYS A 47 -12.93 0.96 -10.16
CA LYS A 47 -13.73 0.70 -11.37
C LYS A 47 -14.49 -0.62 -11.27
N ALA A 48 -13.83 -1.69 -10.82
CA ALA A 48 -14.43 -3.03 -10.78
C ALA A 48 -15.50 -3.16 -9.69
N THR A 49 -15.35 -2.48 -8.57
CA THR A 49 -16.28 -2.56 -7.43
C THR A 49 -17.27 -1.41 -7.35
N ASN A 50 -17.32 -0.53 -8.35
CA ASN A 50 -18.12 0.71 -8.34
C ASN A 50 -17.89 1.56 -7.07
N ASN A 51 -16.62 1.65 -6.64
CA ASN A 51 -16.19 2.42 -5.48
C ASN A 51 -15.45 3.70 -5.93
N GLN A 52 -15.15 4.58 -4.98
CA GLN A 52 -14.47 5.85 -5.23
C GLN A 52 -13.56 6.22 -4.05
N SER A 53 -12.69 7.21 -4.26
CA SER A 53 -11.81 7.68 -3.19
C SER A 53 -12.60 8.31 -2.03
N PRO A 54 -12.08 8.28 -0.79
CA PRO A 54 -12.71 8.96 0.35
C PRO A 54 -12.94 10.45 0.12
N MET A 55 -12.03 11.13 -0.59
CA MET A 55 -12.19 12.55 -0.92
C MET A 55 -13.43 12.80 -1.80
N GLN A 56 -13.69 11.93 -2.77
CA GLN A 56 -14.87 12.03 -3.63
C GLN A 56 -16.14 11.62 -2.87
N ALA A 57 -16.10 10.47 -2.17
CA ALA A 57 -17.25 9.96 -1.41
C ALA A 57 -17.73 10.92 -0.31
N PHE A 58 -16.79 11.59 0.37
CA PHE A 58 -17.09 12.40 1.55
C PHE A 58 -16.91 13.90 1.36
N GLY A 59 -16.54 14.37 0.16
CA GLY A 59 -16.30 15.79 -0.12
C GLY A 59 -17.49 16.70 0.17
N GLY A 60 -18.71 16.19 0.01
CA GLY A 60 -19.95 16.92 0.34
C GLY A 60 -20.44 16.72 1.78
N VAL A 61 -19.78 15.88 2.59
CA VAL A 61 -20.24 15.55 3.94
C VAL A 61 -19.56 16.46 4.96
N ARG A 62 -20.33 17.41 5.50
CA ARG A 62 -19.85 18.36 6.52
C ARG A 62 -19.15 17.63 7.67
N ASN A 63 -17.98 18.12 8.07
CA ASN A 63 -17.13 17.62 9.17
C ASN A 63 -16.45 16.25 8.96
N LYS A 64 -16.79 15.47 7.92
CA LYS A 64 -16.28 14.09 7.76
C LYS A 64 -14.79 14.05 7.48
N LEU A 65 -14.29 14.84 6.53
CA LEU A 65 -12.87 14.90 6.19
C LEU A 65 -12.04 15.48 7.34
N GLN A 66 -12.57 16.46 8.08
CA GLN A 66 -11.90 17.02 9.27
C GLN A 66 -11.76 15.97 10.38
N TYR A 67 -12.79 15.14 10.59
CA TYR A 67 -12.72 14.03 11.54
C TYR A 67 -11.68 12.99 11.10
N GLN A 68 -11.67 12.59 9.82
CA GLN A 68 -10.69 11.64 9.28
C GLN A 68 -9.26 12.16 9.46
N ALA A 69 -9.00 13.43 9.17
CA ALA A 69 -7.70 14.04 9.42
C ALA A 69 -7.30 13.95 10.92
N ARG A 70 -8.22 14.23 11.85
CA ARG A 70 -7.97 14.09 13.30
C ARG A 70 -7.72 12.65 13.72
N GLU A 71 -8.44 11.69 13.14
CA GLU A 71 -8.23 10.27 13.38
C GLU A 71 -6.83 9.85 12.91
N THR A 72 -6.44 10.23 11.70
CA THR A 72 -5.11 9.94 11.15
C THR A 72 -4.01 10.53 12.02
N GLN A 73 -4.16 11.77 12.52
CA GLN A 73 -3.22 12.38 13.45
C GLN A 73 -3.09 11.62 14.78
N ARG A 74 -4.18 11.05 15.30
CA ARG A 74 -4.13 10.19 16.50
C ARG A 74 -3.35 8.91 16.22
N PHE A 75 -3.55 8.30 15.07
CA PHE A 75 -2.82 7.09 14.66
C PHE A 75 -1.31 7.37 14.54
N ILE A 76 -0.94 8.41 13.78
CA ILE A 76 0.45 8.85 13.61
C ILE A 76 1.13 9.06 14.97
N LYS A 77 0.48 9.82 15.87
CA LYS A 77 1.01 10.08 17.21
C LYS A 77 1.14 8.80 18.06
N ARG A 78 0.18 7.89 17.99
CA ARG A 78 0.19 6.65 18.78
C ARG A 78 1.37 5.74 18.41
N HIS A 79 1.70 5.69 17.13
CA HIS A 79 2.72 4.79 16.59
C HIS A 79 4.05 5.49 16.29
N ASP A 80 4.22 6.75 16.72
CA ASP A 80 5.41 7.57 16.51
C ASP A 80 5.89 7.62 15.04
N LEU A 81 4.92 7.79 14.13
CA LEU A 81 5.19 7.74 12.69
C LEU A 81 5.58 9.10 12.13
N THR A 82 6.52 9.11 11.18
CA THR A 82 6.72 10.27 10.30
C THR A 82 5.75 10.19 9.14
N PHE A 83 4.93 11.23 8.94
CA PHE A 83 3.97 11.29 7.84
C PHE A 83 3.72 12.75 7.44
N HIS A 84 3.79 13.01 6.14
CA HIS A 84 3.45 14.28 5.53
C HIS A 84 2.47 14.04 4.38
N MET A 85 1.38 14.81 4.35
CA MET A 85 0.49 14.78 3.19
C MET A 85 1.28 15.25 1.97
N ASN A 86 1.39 14.39 0.97
CA ASN A 86 2.14 14.69 -0.24
C ASN A 86 1.53 15.91 -0.97
N PRO A 87 2.30 16.97 -1.29
CA PRO A 87 1.79 18.16 -1.96
C PRO A 87 1.33 17.90 -3.40
N HIS A 88 1.74 16.79 -4.01
CA HIS A 88 1.33 16.33 -5.34
C HIS A 88 0.12 15.40 -5.32
N PHE A 89 -0.44 15.08 -4.15
CA PHE A 89 -1.56 14.14 -4.04
C PHE A 89 -2.84 14.70 -4.71
N PRO A 90 -3.58 13.88 -5.50
CA PRO A 90 -3.34 12.47 -5.81
C PRO A 90 -2.25 12.25 -6.88
N VAL A 91 -1.38 11.27 -6.63
CA VAL A 91 -0.27 10.87 -7.53
C VAL A 91 -0.68 9.64 -8.34
N MET A 92 -0.38 9.60 -9.64
CA MET A 92 -0.64 8.44 -10.50
C MET A 92 0.36 7.31 -10.23
N THR A 93 -0.10 6.19 -9.65
CA THR A 93 0.81 5.14 -9.14
C THR A 93 1.12 4.01 -10.11
N ILE A 94 0.60 4.02 -11.34
CA ILE A 94 0.75 2.88 -12.27
C ILE A 94 2.20 2.46 -12.51
N GLY A 95 3.14 3.41 -12.61
CA GLY A 95 4.56 3.11 -12.82
C GLY A 95 5.16 2.39 -11.63
N VAL A 96 4.95 2.93 -10.41
CA VAL A 96 5.49 2.35 -9.18
C VAL A 96 4.77 1.06 -8.77
N MET A 97 3.47 0.88 -9.09
CA MET A 97 2.78 -0.39 -8.84
C MET A 97 3.24 -1.50 -9.79
N ARG A 98 3.60 -1.18 -11.04
CA ARG A 98 4.26 -2.14 -11.94
C ARG A 98 5.66 -2.50 -11.45
N GLY A 99 6.40 -1.52 -10.93
CA GLY A 99 7.68 -1.79 -10.29
C GLY A 99 7.53 -2.71 -9.08
N ALA A 100 6.44 -2.61 -8.31
CA ALA A 100 6.14 -3.54 -7.22
C ALA A 100 5.91 -4.97 -7.73
N ILE A 101 5.11 -5.16 -8.79
CA ILE A 101 4.94 -6.48 -9.44
C ILE A 101 6.29 -7.07 -9.86
N PHE A 102 7.16 -6.25 -10.46
CA PHE A 102 8.51 -6.71 -10.81
C PHE A 102 9.35 -7.02 -9.58
N ALA A 103 9.21 -6.29 -8.48
CA ALA A 103 9.97 -6.48 -7.25
C ALA A 103 9.61 -7.78 -6.51
N GLN A 104 8.40 -8.31 -6.68
CA GLN A 104 7.92 -9.49 -5.96
C GLN A 104 8.86 -10.69 -6.04
N GLY A 105 9.16 -11.28 -4.89
CA GLY A 105 10.04 -12.45 -4.74
C GLY A 105 11.53 -12.15 -4.91
N LYS A 106 11.92 -10.90 -5.13
CA LYS A 106 13.33 -10.51 -5.20
C LYS A 106 13.85 -10.14 -3.81
N GLU A 107 15.15 -10.34 -3.59
CA GLU A 107 15.81 -10.05 -2.30
C GLU A 107 15.64 -8.59 -1.84
N TRP A 108 15.38 -7.68 -2.77
CA TRP A 108 15.19 -6.25 -2.54
C TRP A 108 13.71 -5.81 -2.57
N GLU A 109 12.75 -6.73 -2.61
CA GLU A 109 11.30 -6.42 -2.62
C GLU A 109 10.91 -5.45 -1.49
N ASN A 110 11.25 -5.79 -0.25
CA ASN A 110 10.93 -4.96 0.91
C ASN A 110 11.61 -3.58 0.84
N LYS A 111 12.85 -3.50 0.32
CA LYS A 111 13.56 -2.24 0.13
C LYS A 111 12.85 -1.36 -0.90
N TYR A 112 12.35 -1.96 -1.99
CA TYR A 112 11.54 -1.26 -2.99
C TYR A 112 10.26 -0.69 -2.37
N ILE A 113 9.52 -1.51 -1.63
CA ILE A 113 8.26 -1.11 -0.99
C ILE A 113 8.49 0.06 -0.03
N SER A 114 9.46 -0.05 0.87
CA SER A 114 9.76 1.01 1.84
C SER A 114 10.25 2.30 1.16
N ALA A 115 11.14 2.21 0.17
CA ALA A 115 11.65 3.38 -0.53
C ALA A 115 10.55 4.18 -1.23
N ILE A 116 9.63 3.50 -1.93
CA ILE A 116 8.53 4.18 -2.63
C ILE A 116 7.52 4.76 -1.63
N PHE A 117 7.19 4.05 -0.56
CA PHE A 117 6.30 4.55 0.48
C PHE A 117 6.87 5.79 1.19
N ASP A 118 8.17 5.79 1.52
CA ASP A 118 8.83 6.92 2.17
C ASP A 118 8.95 8.10 1.21
N ALA A 119 9.31 7.87 -0.05
CA ALA A 119 9.29 8.90 -1.08
C ALA A 119 7.91 9.56 -1.20
N MET A 120 6.84 8.76 -1.18
CA MET A 120 5.46 9.25 -1.30
C MET A 120 5.00 10.01 -0.04
N TRP A 121 5.20 9.47 1.16
CA TRP A 121 4.49 9.93 2.38
C TRP A 121 5.39 10.50 3.47
N VAL A 122 6.71 10.35 3.37
CA VAL A 122 7.67 11.03 4.25
C VAL A 122 8.24 12.24 3.54
N HIS A 123 8.70 12.06 2.30
CA HIS A 123 9.41 13.10 1.54
C HIS A 123 8.50 13.91 0.61
N GLY A 124 7.27 13.46 0.36
CA GLY A 124 6.30 14.18 -0.46
C GLY A 124 6.74 14.35 -1.92
N GLN A 125 7.47 13.38 -2.46
CA GLN A 125 8.01 13.41 -3.81
C GLN A 125 6.92 13.14 -4.87
N LYS A 126 7.10 13.69 -6.07
CA LYS A 126 6.20 13.52 -7.22
C LYS A 126 6.39 12.13 -7.86
N MET A 127 5.94 11.08 -7.20
CA MET A 127 6.15 9.67 -7.58
C MET A 127 5.32 9.19 -8.79
N ASP A 128 4.92 10.10 -9.67
CA ASP A 128 4.45 9.83 -11.04
C ASP A 128 5.40 10.41 -12.11
N ASP A 129 6.48 11.07 -11.67
CA ASP A 129 7.51 11.61 -12.54
C ASP A 129 8.62 10.58 -12.77
N PRO A 130 8.90 10.19 -14.03
CA PRO A 130 9.96 9.24 -14.34
C PRO A 130 11.34 9.63 -13.80
N SER A 131 11.72 10.92 -13.79
CA SER A 131 13.04 11.30 -13.27
C SER A 131 13.10 11.14 -11.76
N VAL A 132 12.05 11.57 -11.05
CA VAL A 132 11.97 11.46 -9.58
C VAL A 132 11.95 9.99 -9.14
N ILE A 133 11.20 9.13 -9.84
CA ILE A 133 11.19 7.69 -9.55
C ILE A 133 12.60 7.11 -9.76
N HIS A 134 13.30 7.47 -10.83
CA HIS A 134 14.65 6.99 -11.11
C HIS A 134 15.63 7.39 -10.00
N ASP A 135 15.62 8.67 -9.61
CA ASP A 135 16.50 9.20 -8.55
C ASP A 135 16.25 8.48 -7.22
N VAL A 136 14.98 8.34 -6.80
CA VAL A 136 14.59 7.62 -5.57
C VAL A 136 15.10 6.18 -5.57
N LEU A 137 14.97 5.46 -6.70
CA LEU A 137 15.46 4.09 -6.79
C LEU A 137 16.98 4.04 -6.65
N ARG A 138 17.71 4.94 -7.29
CA ARG A 138 19.18 4.99 -7.21
C ARG A 138 19.70 5.36 -5.84
N GLU A 139 19.10 6.35 -5.19
CA GLU A 139 19.45 6.78 -3.82
C GLU A 139 19.24 5.65 -2.80
N ASN A 140 18.36 4.70 -3.10
CA ASN A 140 18.08 3.52 -2.30
C ASN A 140 18.79 2.25 -2.83
N ASP A 141 19.85 2.37 -3.63
CA ASP A 141 20.60 1.25 -4.24
C ASP A 141 19.72 0.17 -4.92
N LEU A 142 18.58 0.57 -5.47
CA LEU A 142 17.70 -0.33 -6.22
C LEU A 142 18.13 -0.35 -7.69
N PRO A 143 17.89 -1.46 -8.43
CA PRO A 143 18.29 -1.57 -9.83
C PRO A 143 17.35 -0.76 -10.74
N ALA A 144 17.47 0.57 -10.69
CA ALA A 144 16.56 1.52 -11.29
C ALA A 144 16.32 1.22 -12.78
N GLU A 145 17.38 1.03 -13.56
CA GLU A 145 17.31 0.77 -15.00
C GLU A 145 16.49 -0.49 -15.29
N LYS A 146 16.75 -1.59 -14.56
CA LYS A 146 16.02 -2.85 -14.72
C LYS A 146 14.54 -2.72 -14.36
N ILE A 147 14.24 -1.96 -13.30
CA ILE A 147 12.85 -1.70 -12.89
C ILE A 147 12.13 -0.89 -13.98
N PHE A 148 12.77 0.15 -14.51
CA PHE A 148 12.20 1.00 -15.57
C PHE A 148 11.91 0.20 -16.83
N GLU A 149 12.87 -0.59 -17.30
CA GLU A 149 12.68 -1.51 -18.44
C GLU A 149 11.50 -2.47 -18.17
N ALA A 150 11.51 -3.17 -17.04
CA ALA A 150 10.49 -4.15 -16.69
C ALA A 150 9.08 -3.54 -16.60
N THR A 151 8.93 -2.29 -16.14
CA THR A 151 7.60 -1.64 -16.06
C THR A 151 6.93 -1.44 -17.42
N GLN A 152 7.70 -1.53 -18.52
CA GLN A 152 7.18 -1.45 -19.88
C GLN A 152 6.84 -2.82 -20.48
N ASP A 153 7.31 -3.90 -19.87
CA ASP A 153 7.10 -5.26 -20.36
C ASP A 153 5.64 -5.71 -20.22
N GLN A 154 5.14 -6.39 -21.25
CA GLN A 154 3.76 -6.87 -21.28
C GLN A 154 3.44 -7.83 -20.11
N PRO A 155 4.32 -8.77 -19.70
CA PRO A 155 4.08 -9.61 -18.54
C PRO A 155 3.89 -8.83 -17.23
N ILE A 156 4.63 -7.73 -17.01
CA ILE A 156 4.50 -6.91 -15.79
C ILE A 156 3.21 -6.09 -15.82
N LYS A 157 2.88 -5.53 -16.99
CA LYS A 157 1.61 -4.82 -17.20
C LYS A 157 0.41 -5.74 -16.93
N GLN A 158 0.45 -6.95 -17.47
CA GLN A 158 -0.59 -7.95 -17.29
C GLN A 158 -0.62 -8.45 -15.84
N GLY A 159 0.54 -8.68 -15.22
CA GLY A 159 0.63 -9.10 -13.83
C GLY A 159 -0.06 -8.15 -12.86
N LEU A 160 0.07 -6.83 -13.04
CA LEU A 160 -0.67 -5.86 -12.22
C LEU A 160 -2.18 -5.94 -12.43
N ILE A 161 -2.63 -6.15 -13.67
CA ILE A 161 -4.05 -6.32 -14.01
C ILE A 161 -4.58 -7.58 -13.33
N ASP A 162 -3.91 -8.70 -13.50
CA ASP A 162 -4.30 -10.00 -12.97
C ASP A 162 -4.33 -10.00 -11.44
N ALA A 163 -3.29 -9.43 -10.79
CA ALA A 163 -3.25 -9.27 -9.34
C ALA A 163 -4.40 -8.40 -8.81
N THR A 164 -4.70 -7.31 -9.51
CA THR A 164 -5.83 -6.43 -9.15
C THR A 164 -7.17 -7.14 -9.32
N SER A 165 -7.37 -7.87 -10.42
CA SER A 165 -8.58 -8.66 -10.66
C SER A 165 -8.77 -9.76 -9.63
N ALA A 166 -7.71 -10.53 -9.33
CA ALA A 166 -7.77 -11.59 -8.32
C ALA A 166 -8.07 -11.03 -6.91
N ALA A 167 -7.54 -9.85 -6.57
CA ALA A 167 -7.87 -9.18 -5.32
C ALA A 167 -9.36 -8.81 -5.25
N VAL A 168 -9.91 -8.25 -6.33
CA VAL A 168 -11.34 -7.93 -6.43
C VAL A 168 -12.21 -9.18 -6.31
N ASP A 169 -11.83 -10.27 -6.98
CA ASP A 169 -12.54 -11.56 -6.89
C ASP A 169 -12.52 -12.13 -5.46
N ARG A 170 -11.46 -11.84 -4.68
CA ARG A 170 -11.37 -12.16 -3.24
C ARG A 170 -12.17 -11.20 -2.35
N GLY A 171 -12.81 -10.18 -2.90
CA GLY A 171 -13.64 -9.22 -2.17
C GLY A 171 -12.95 -7.90 -1.82
N VAL A 172 -11.73 -7.65 -2.28
CA VAL A 172 -11.02 -6.39 -2.05
C VAL A 172 -11.73 -5.24 -2.78
N PHE A 173 -12.07 -4.19 -2.03
CA PHE A 173 -12.73 -2.98 -2.55
C PHE A 173 -11.93 -1.69 -2.32
N GLY A 174 -10.72 -1.79 -1.77
CA GLY A 174 -9.86 -0.65 -1.50
C GLY A 174 -8.47 -1.04 -1.00
N SER A 175 -7.72 -0.03 -0.52
CA SER A 175 -6.38 -0.19 0.04
C SER A 175 -6.24 0.74 1.25
N PRO A 176 -5.74 0.26 2.41
CA PRO A 176 -5.22 -1.08 2.66
C PRO A 176 -6.32 -2.11 2.96
N THR A 177 -6.13 -3.34 2.48
CA THR A 177 -6.90 -4.52 2.91
C THR A 177 -5.93 -5.60 3.38
N MET A 178 -6.25 -6.29 4.47
CA MET A 178 -5.47 -7.38 5.01
C MET A 178 -6.32 -8.66 5.09
N PHE A 179 -5.71 -9.82 4.93
CA PHE A 179 -6.35 -11.11 5.23
C PHE A 179 -5.51 -11.93 6.20
N VAL A 180 -6.17 -12.59 7.16
CA VAL A 180 -5.57 -13.65 8.00
C VAL A 180 -6.33 -14.94 7.69
N GLY A 181 -5.74 -15.81 6.86
CA GLY A 181 -6.48 -16.91 6.26
C GLY A 181 -7.58 -16.39 5.33
N ASP A 182 -8.83 -16.76 5.61
CA ASP A 182 -10.00 -16.35 4.83
C ASP A 182 -10.67 -15.07 5.39
N GLU A 183 -10.30 -14.62 6.60
CA GLU A 183 -10.91 -13.46 7.23
C GLU A 183 -10.31 -12.16 6.70
N MET A 184 -11.16 -11.22 6.28
CA MET A 184 -10.77 -9.94 5.68
C MET A 184 -10.88 -8.78 6.69
N PHE A 185 -9.86 -7.93 6.71
CA PHE A 185 -9.77 -6.71 7.50
C PHE A 185 -9.49 -5.52 6.59
N PHE A 186 -10.12 -4.37 6.84
CA PHE A 186 -9.98 -3.18 5.98
C PHE A 186 -9.64 -1.92 6.78
N GLY A 187 -8.61 -1.20 6.33
CA GLY A 187 -8.17 0.03 6.98
C GLY A 187 -7.28 -0.20 8.20
N LYS A 188 -6.48 0.80 8.55
CA LYS A 188 -5.55 0.75 9.69
C LYS A 188 -6.26 0.60 11.04
N GLU A 189 -7.55 0.92 11.08
CA GLU A 189 -8.40 0.81 12.27
C GLU A 189 -8.60 -0.64 12.69
N THR A 190 -8.42 -1.60 11.77
CA THR A 190 -8.64 -3.04 12.00
C THR A 190 -7.40 -3.81 12.50
N LEU A 191 -6.29 -3.11 12.76
CA LEU A 191 -5.07 -3.72 13.30
C LEU A 191 -5.29 -4.43 14.66
N PRO A 192 -6.10 -3.90 15.61
CA PRO A 192 -6.41 -4.61 16.85
C PRO A 192 -7.14 -5.94 16.60
N GLU A 193 -8.08 -6.00 15.67
CA GLU A 193 -8.81 -7.23 15.33
C GLU A 193 -7.90 -8.26 14.64
N ILE A 194 -6.92 -7.80 13.86
CA ILE A 194 -5.85 -8.68 13.34
C ILE A 194 -5.03 -9.27 14.49
N GLU A 195 -4.65 -8.46 15.48
CA GLU A 195 -3.92 -8.92 16.67
C GLU A 195 -4.68 -10.02 17.42
N GLU A 196 -5.98 -9.81 17.63
CA GLU A 196 -6.87 -10.81 18.23
C GLU A 196 -6.91 -12.11 17.41
N SER A 197 -7.02 -12.00 16.08
CA SER A 197 -7.01 -13.14 15.16
C SER A 197 -5.68 -13.91 15.16
N LEU A 198 -4.55 -13.23 15.39
CA LEU A 198 -3.24 -13.88 15.51
C LEU A 198 -3.06 -14.63 16.82
N THR A 199 -3.74 -14.20 17.90
CA THR A 199 -3.67 -14.82 19.23
C THR A 199 -4.46 -16.13 19.34
N ALA A 200 -5.57 -16.26 18.58
CA ALA A 200 -6.47 -17.42 18.59
C ALA A 200 -5.85 -18.70 18.00
#